data_AF-A0A4Q2XYF8-F1
#
_entry.id   AF-A0A4Q2XYF8-F1
#
_cell.length_a   1.000
_cell.length_b   1.000
_cell.length_c   1.000
_cell.angle_alpha   90.00
_cell.angle_beta   90.00
_cell.angle_gamma   90.00
#
_symmetry.space_group_name_H-M   'P 1'
#
loop_
_entity.id
_entity.type
_entity.pdbx_description
1 polymer ?
#
loop_
_entity_poly.entity_id
_entity_poly.type
_entity_poly.pdbx_seq_one_letter_code
_entity_poly.pdbx_strand_id
1 'polypeptide(L)'
;VYIGVVMGRHAGFLTASSALARKYVDDGPHLIYLPERAFDTDKFLADVDRVYKEHGLVTIAVSEGVSDASGTAMITKLLGHEERDAHGNIQLSGTGALGDLLANTIRDGLGIKRVRSDTFGYLQRSFTGVVSDRDAREAREVGEKAVQFAMWDDVDGSVAIKRPVLDYSVDYQLVDIKKVAGKTKHMPDEFINAEGNGVTQAFHAYCRPLLGNGVPESHRLRAPSVAKILNK
;
A
#
# COMPACT_ATOMS: atom_id res chain seq x y z
N VAL A 1 -13.85 -0.96 13.36
CA VAL A 1 -12.83 -1.37 12.38
C VAL A 1 -12.91 -0.44 11.18
N TYR A 2 -11.77 0.01 10.67
CA TYR A 2 -11.63 0.80 9.46
C TYR A 2 -10.76 0.05 8.44
N ILE A 3 -11.15 0.07 7.16
CA ILE A 3 -10.46 -0.60 6.06
C ILE A 3 -10.14 0.45 4.98
N GLY A 4 -8.87 0.73 4.75
CA GLY A 4 -8.41 1.47 3.58
C GLY A 4 -8.02 0.50 2.47
N VAL A 5 -8.81 0.45 1.41
CA VAL A 5 -8.42 -0.25 0.17
C VAL A 5 -7.52 0.68 -0.63
N VAL A 6 -6.28 0.27 -0.83
CA VAL A 6 -5.21 1.05 -1.44
C VAL A 6 -4.89 0.45 -2.81
N MET A 7 -4.54 1.27 -3.80
CA MET A 7 -4.12 0.74 -5.11
C MET A 7 -2.85 -0.10 -4.97
N GLY A 8 -2.66 -1.04 -5.89
CA GLY A 8 -1.50 -1.93 -5.83
C GLY A 8 -1.74 -3.31 -6.44
N ARG A 9 -2.24 -3.34 -7.68
CA ARG A 9 -2.70 -4.56 -8.38
C ARG A 9 -1.76 -5.77 -8.28
N HIS A 10 -0.47 -5.61 -8.60
CA HIS A 10 0.49 -6.73 -8.63
C HIS A 10 1.65 -6.56 -7.65
N ALA A 11 1.77 -5.40 -7.00
CA ALA A 11 2.84 -5.11 -6.07
C ALA A 11 2.35 -4.22 -4.92
N GLY A 12 2.76 -4.54 -3.70
CA GLY A 12 2.25 -3.97 -2.48
C GLY A 12 2.89 -2.65 -2.02
N PHE A 13 3.87 -2.09 -2.75
CA PHE A 13 4.67 -0.96 -2.27
C PHE A 13 3.84 0.24 -1.77
N LEU A 14 2.76 0.58 -2.48
CA LEU A 14 1.88 1.68 -2.10
C LEU A 14 1.09 1.37 -0.82
N THR A 15 0.45 0.19 -0.75
CA THR A 15 -0.23 -0.28 0.46
C THR A 15 0.71 -0.38 1.65
N ALA A 16 1.91 -0.93 1.46
CA ALA A 16 2.94 -1.08 2.47
C ALA A 16 3.41 0.28 3.02
N SER A 17 3.46 1.32 2.18
CA SER A 17 3.88 2.68 2.58
C SER A 17 3.00 3.29 3.69
N SER A 18 1.77 2.81 3.85
CA SER A 18 0.88 3.21 4.95
C SER A 18 1.48 2.96 6.35
N ALA A 19 2.41 2.01 6.48
CA ALA A 19 3.12 1.74 7.73
C ALA A 19 4.00 2.92 8.19
N LEU A 20 4.43 3.79 7.26
CA LEU A 20 5.37 4.87 7.55
C LEU A 20 4.78 5.98 8.42
N ALA A 21 3.45 6.05 8.52
CA ALA A 21 2.75 6.99 9.38
C ALA A 21 2.71 6.55 10.86
N ARG A 22 3.07 5.30 11.17
CA ARG A 22 3.10 4.78 12.55
C ARG A 22 4.23 5.44 13.35
N LYS A 23 3.91 5.99 14.51
CA LYS A 23 4.90 6.56 15.44
C LYS A 23 4.93 5.86 16.78
N TYR A 24 3.78 5.40 17.25
CA TYR A 24 3.62 4.66 18.50
C TYR A 24 3.32 3.19 18.21
N VAL A 25 3.56 2.34 19.20
CA VAL A 25 3.36 0.88 19.12
C VAL A 25 1.92 0.50 18.77
N ASP A 26 0.96 1.33 19.16
CA ASP A 26 -0.48 1.14 18.95
C ASP A 26 -1.05 2.03 17.84
N ASP A 27 -0.21 2.60 16.98
CA ASP A 27 -0.68 3.36 15.82
C ASP A 27 -1.09 2.45 14.65
N GLY A 28 -2.17 2.86 13.98
CA GLY A 28 -2.61 2.25 12.74
C GLY A 28 -1.77 2.65 11.50
N PRO A 29 -1.98 1.97 10.36
CA PRO A 29 -2.78 0.75 10.23
C PRO A 29 -2.17 -0.37 11.05
N HIS A 30 -2.96 -1.21 11.71
CA HIS A 30 -2.46 -2.30 12.55
C HIS A 30 -2.16 -3.54 11.71
N LEU A 31 -2.92 -3.72 10.63
CA LEU A 31 -2.79 -4.83 9.68
C LEU A 31 -2.60 -4.27 8.27
N ILE A 32 -1.69 -4.86 7.52
CA ILE A 32 -1.36 -4.49 6.14
C ILE A 32 -1.35 -5.75 5.27
N TYR A 33 -2.25 -5.84 4.30
CA TYR A 33 -2.36 -6.99 3.40
C TYR A 33 -1.91 -6.62 1.98
N LEU A 34 -0.95 -7.39 1.47
CA LEU A 34 -0.21 -7.11 0.23
C LEU A 34 -0.48 -8.21 -0.80
N PRO A 35 -0.44 -7.91 -2.11
CA PRO A 35 -0.66 -8.91 -3.18
C PRO A 35 0.41 -10.01 -3.20
N GLU A 36 1.59 -9.77 -2.61
CA GLU A 36 2.67 -10.76 -2.50
C GLU A 36 2.39 -11.89 -1.48
N ARG A 37 1.29 -11.83 -0.72
CA ARG A 37 0.87 -12.88 0.20
C ARG A 37 -0.55 -13.29 -0.10
N ALA A 38 -0.78 -14.61 -0.10
CA ALA A 38 -2.12 -15.16 -0.25
C ALA A 38 -3.03 -14.64 0.87
N PHE A 39 -4.18 -14.09 0.47
CA PHE A 39 -5.19 -13.63 1.39
C PHE A 39 -6.02 -14.83 1.85
N ASP A 40 -6.01 -15.06 3.16
CA ASP A 40 -6.79 -16.09 3.83
C ASP A 40 -7.85 -15.40 4.70
N THR A 41 -9.11 -15.65 4.41
CA THR A 41 -10.25 -15.00 5.09
C THR A 41 -10.33 -15.37 6.57
N ASP A 42 -10.07 -16.63 6.93
CA ASP A 42 -10.18 -17.10 8.31
C ASP A 42 -9.04 -16.52 9.14
N LYS A 43 -7.82 -16.52 8.60
CA LYS A 43 -6.68 -15.84 9.20
C LYS A 43 -6.91 -14.34 9.33
N PHE A 44 -7.46 -13.70 8.29
CA PHE A 44 -7.81 -12.28 8.31
C PHE A 44 -8.77 -11.94 9.45
N LEU A 45 -9.83 -12.75 9.63
CA LEU A 45 -10.78 -12.57 10.72
C LEU A 45 -10.13 -12.77 12.10
N ALA A 46 -9.27 -13.79 12.23
CA ALA A 46 -8.52 -14.03 13.47
C ALA A 46 -7.57 -12.87 13.82
N ASP A 47 -6.87 -12.32 12.83
CA ASP A 47 -6.00 -11.16 12.99
C ASP A 47 -6.78 -9.92 13.41
N VAL A 48 -7.93 -9.66 12.78
CA VAL A 48 -8.81 -8.53 13.13
C VAL A 48 -9.35 -8.68 14.55
N ASP A 49 -9.83 -9.87 14.93
CA ASP A 49 -10.34 -10.12 16.28
C ASP A 49 -9.26 -9.91 17.35
N ARG A 50 -8.05 -10.44 17.12
CA ARG A 50 -6.91 -10.28 18.03
C ARG A 50 -6.58 -8.80 18.25
N VAL A 51 -6.38 -8.03 17.18
CA VAL A 51 -6.03 -6.61 17.28
C VAL A 51 -7.19 -5.80 17.88
N TYR A 52 -8.43 -6.15 17.55
CA TYR A 52 -9.60 -5.47 18.08
C TYR A 52 -9.75 -5.67 19.59
N LYS A 53 -9.49 -6.88 20.10
CA LYS A 53 -9.48 -7.17 21.55
C LYS A 53 -8.36 -6.44 22.28
N GLU A 54 -7.21 -6.25 21.63
CA GLU A 54 -6.05 -5.57 22.21
C GLU A 54 -6.23 -4.04 22.28
N HIS A 55 -6.67 -3.40 21.19
CA HIS A 55 -6.69 -1.93 21.10
C HIS A 55 -8.10 -1.32 21.15
N GLY A 56 -9.16 -2.13 21.06
CA GLY A 56 -10.55 -1.67 20.95
C GLY A 56 -10.90 -1.05 19.60
N LEU A 57 -9.94 -0.98 18.67
CA LEU A 57 -10.09 -0.52 17.30
C LEU A 57 -9.10 -1.28 16.39
N VAL A 58 -9.39 -1.31 15.09
CA VAL A 58 -8.47 -1.83 14.08
C VAL A 58 -8.56 -0.93 12.87
N THR A 59 -7.40 -0.56 12.35
CA THR A 59 -7.22 0.16 11.08
C THR A 59 -6.45 -0.78 10.16
N ILE A 60 -6.97 -1.05 8.97
CA ILE A 60 -6.42 -2.03 8.03
C ILE A 60 -6.06 -1.29 6.74
N ALA A 61 -4.87 -1.53 6.19
CA ALA A 61 -4.55 -1.19 4.81
C ALA A 61 -4.53 -2.48 3.99
N VAL A 62 -5.29 -2.55 2.91
CA VAL A 62 -5.36 -3.73 2.05
C VAL A 62 -5.17 -3.31 0.60
N SER A 63 -4.33 -4.01 -0.14
CA SER A 63 -4.19 -3.76 -1.57
C SER A 63 -5.46 -4.22 -2.29
N GLU A 64 -5.92 -3.44 -3.28
CA GLU A 64 -6.94 -3.90 -4.23
C GLU A 64 -6.53 -5.19 -4.98
N GLY A 65 -5.22 -5.46 -5.02
CA GLY A 65 -4.60 -6.59 -5.70
C GLY A 65 -4.53 -7.90 -4.90
N VAL A 66 -5.09 -7.96 -3.68
CA VAL A 66 -5.00 -9.19 -2.89
C VAL A 66 -5.76 -10.35 -3.55
N SER A 67 -5.13 -11.51 -3.57
CA SER A 67 -5.66 -12.75 -4.13
C SER A 67 -5.51 -13.90 -3.14
N ASP A 68 -6.34 -14.93 -3.27
CA ASP A 68 -6.18 -16.14 -2.48
C ASP A 68 -4.97 -16.99 -2.92
N ALA A 69 -4.80 -18.15 -2.28
CA ALA A 69 -3.70 -19.08 -2.57
C ALA A 69 -3.73 -19.67 -4.00
N SER A 70 -4.89 -19.64 -4.68
CA SER A 70 -5.00 -20.03 -6.09
C SER A 70 -4.71 -18.89 -7.07
N GLY A 71 -4.41 -17.69 -6.56
CA GLY A 71 -4.22 -16.48 -7.37
C GLY A 71 -5.54 -15.86 -7.84
N THR A 72 -6.68 -16.31 -7.33
CA THR A 72 -7.97 -15.69 -7.63
C THR A 72 -8.12 -14.40 -6.83
N ALA A 73 -8.38 -13.28 -7.50
CA ALA A 73 -8.57 -12.00 -6.84
C ALA A 73 -9.70 -12.06 -5.82
N MET A 74 -9.48 -11.51 -4.62
CA MET A 74 -10.46 -11.59 -3.54
C MET A 74 -11.78 -10.90 -3.88
N ILE A 75 -11.72 -9.81 -4.65
CA ILE A 75 -12.93 -9.13 -5.13
C ILE A 75 -13.81 -10.05 -5.98
N THR A 76 -13.22 -10.82 -6.90
CA THR A 76 -13.92 -11.80 -7.74
C THR A 76 -14.52 -12.91 -6.89
N LYS A 77 -13.73 -13.45 -5.96
CA LYS A 77 -14.16 -14.54 -5.07
C LYS A 77 -15.34 -14.13 -4.19
N LEU A 78 -15.32 -12.90 -3.68
CA LEU A 78 -16.35 -12.37 -2.79
C LEU A 78 -17.60 -11.88 -3.54
N LEU A 79 -17.46 -11.42 -4.80
CA LEU A 79 -18.60 -11.03 -5.66
C LEU A 79 -19.24 -12.24 -6.38
N GLY A 80 -18.51 -13.33 -6.58
CA GLY A 80 -18.98 -14.52 -7.30
C GLY A 80 -18.98 -14.40 -8.84
N HIS A 81 -18.44 -13.32 -9.43
CA HIS A 81 -18.33 -13.15 -10.90
C HIS A 81 -17.13 -12.26 -11.29
N GLU A 82 -16.64 -12.39 -12.53
CA GLU A 82 -15.50 -11.63 -13.08
C GLU A 82 -15.96 -10.48 -14.00
N GLU A 83 -15.45 -9.27 -13.76
CA GLU A 83 -15.50 -8.16 -14.72
C GLU A 83 -14.08 -7.86 -15.24
N ARG A 84 -13.95 -7.49 -16.52
CA ARG A 84 -12.65 -7.19 -17.15
C ARG A 84 -12.68 -5.82 -17.85
N ASP A 85 -11.55 -5.12 -17.82
CA ASP A 85 -11.35 -3.86 -18.53
C ASP A 85 -11.03 -4.07 -20.02
N ALA A 86 -10.95 -2.96 -20.78
CA ALA A 86 -10.64 -2.97 -22.22
C ALA A 86 -9.24 -3.52 -22.57
N HIS A 87 -8.35 -3.67 -21.58
CA HIS A 87 -7.02 -4.26 -21.72
C HIS A 87 -6.98 -5.73 -21.27
N GLY A 88 -8.12 -6.32 -20.92
CA GLY A 88 -8.26 -7.72 -20.52
C GLY A 88 -7.91 -8.00 -19.04
N ASN A 89 -7.63 -6.96 -18.25
CA ASN A 89 -7.33 -7.12 -16.83
C ASN A 89 -8.63 -7.25 -16.02
N ILE A 90 -8.61 -8.04 -14.94
CA ILE A 90 -9.73 -8.10 -14.00
C ILE A 90 -9.96 -6.69 -13.43
N GLN A 91 -11.20 -6.20 -13.43
CA GLN A 91 -11.56 -4.90 -12.88
C GLN A 91 -11.52 -4.98 -11.34
N LEU A 92 -10.36 -4.65 -10.75
CA LEU A 92 -10.15 -4.67 -9.29
C LEU A 92 -10.52 -3.34 -8.61
N SER A 93 -10.66 -2.26 -9.39
CA SER A 93 -10.82 -0.89 -8.91
C SER A 93 -12.11 -0.26 -9.42
N GLY A 94 -12.66 0.75 -8.73
CA GLY A 94 -13.69 1.65 -9.28
C GLY A 94 -15.10 1.53 -8.70
N THR A 95 -15.40 0.49 -7.91
CA THR A 95 -16.75 0.28 -7.36
C THR A 95 -16.84 0.33 -5.84
N GLY A 96 -15.72 0.45 -5.12
CA GLY A 96 -15.69 0.34 -3.65
C GLY A 96 -16.00 -1.07 -3.12
N ALA A 97 -16.31 -2.02 -4.01
CA ALA A 97 -16.89 -3.32 -3.68
C ALA A 97 -15.99 -4.17 -2.77
N LEU A 98 -14.66 -4.20 -3.00
CA LEU A 98 -13.76 -4.95 -2.13
C LEU A 98 -13.83 -4.47 -0.67
N GLY A 99 -13.92 -3.16 -0.45
CA GLY A 99 -14.04 -2.59 0.88
C GLY A 99 -15.33 -3.03 1.57
N ASP A 100 -16.46 -2.93 0.87
CA ASP A 100 -17.77 -3.34 1.39
C ASP A 100 -17.85 -4.84 1.67
N LEU A 101 -17.27 -5.68 0.80
CA LEU A 101 -17.23 -7.12 0.96
C LEU A 101 -16.38 -7.54 2.17
N LEU A 102 -15.20 -6.94 2.34
CA LEU A 102 -14.37 -7.18 3.54
C LEU A 102 -15.06 -6.65 4.80
N ALA A 103 -15.76 -5.51 4.71
CA ALA A 103 -16.52 -4.97 5.83
C ALA A 103 -17.69 -5.89 6.24
N ASN A 104 -18.42 -6.47 5.28
CA ASN A 104 -19.41 -7.51 5.52
C ASN A 104 -18.79 -8.74 6.17
N THR A 105 -17.68 -9.23 5.61
CA THR A 105 -16.95 -10.40 6.13
C THR A 105 -16.60 -10.23 7.61
N ILE A 106 -16.10 -9.06 8.01
CA ILE A 106 -15.80 -8.76 9.42
C ILE A 106 -17.07 -8.65 10.28
N ARG A 107 -18.13 -8.00 9.78
CA ARG A 107 -19.40 -7.88 10.51
C ARG A 107 -19.99 -9.25 10.83
N ASP A 108 -20.04 -10.12 9.82
CA ASP A 108 -20.70 -11.42 9.91
C ASP A 108 -19.83 -12.41 10.70
N GLY A 109 -18.50 -12.39 10.48
CA GLY A 109 -17.57 -13.28 11.16
C GLY A 109 -17.30 -12.94 12.62
N LEU A 110 -17.30 -11.65 13.00
CA LEU A 110 -16.89 -11.20 14.34
C LEU A 110 -18.00 -10.49 15.13
N GLY A 111 -19.17 -10.23 14.54
CA GLY A 111 -20.26 -9.50 15.20
C GLY A 111 -19.96 -8.03 15.48
N ILE A 112 -18.89 -7.47 14.90
CA ILE A 112 -18.49 -6.08 15.11
C ILE A 112 -19.41 -5.16 14.30
N LYS A 113 -20.27 -4.39 14.98
CA LYS A 113 -21.28 -3.55 14.30
C LYS A 113 -20.70 -2.40 13.48
N ARG A 114 -19.62 -1.76 13.95
CA ARG A 114 -19.01 -0.57 13.31
C ARG A 114 -17.78 -0.95 12.50
N VAL A 115 -18.02 -1.35 11.24
CA VAL A 115 -16.98 -1.55 10.22
C VAL A 115 -17.23 -0.55 9.09
N ARG A 116 -16.18 0.18 8.70
CA ARG A 116 -16.21 1.18 7.62
C ARG A 116 -15.04 0.93 6.68
N SER A 117 -15.23 1.25 5.42
CA SER A 117 -14.19 1.14 4.40
C SER A 117 -14.18 2.35 3.50
N ASP A 118 -13.00 2.76 3.08
CA ASP A 118 -12.80 3.69 1.97
C ASP A 118 -11.93 3.02 0.91
N THR A 119 -12.21 3.32 -0.36
CA THR A 119 -11.37 2.90 -1.47
C THR A 119 -10.63 4.10 -2.03
N PHE A 120 -9.31 4.10 -1.87
CA PHE A 120 -8.45 5.14 -2.39
C PHE A 120 -8.17 4.84 -3.86
N GLY A 121 -8.67 5.73 -4.74
CA GLY A 121 -8.39 5.73 -6.18
C GLY A 121 -7.55 6.93 -6.56
N TYR A 122 -8.18 7.96 -7.14
CA TYR A 122 -7.48 9.18 -7.57
C TYR A 122 -6.84 9.97 -6.43
N LEU A 123 -7.44 9.99 -5.24
CA LEU A 123 -6.94 10.76 -4.11
C LEU A 123 -5.47 10.44 -3.82
N GLN A 124 -5.09 9.17 -3.70
CA GLN A 124 -3.70 8.82 -3.35
C GLN A 124 -2.65 9.07 -4.46
N ARG A 125 -3.07 9.32 -5.71
CA ARG A 125 -2.17 9.56 -6.85
C ARG A 125 -2.24 10.98 -7.42
N SER A 126 -3.05 11.84 -6.82
CA SER A 126 -3.25 13.22 -7.27
C SER A 126 -3.45 14.19 -6.10
N PHE A 127 -2.90 13.85 -4.93
CA PHE A 127 -2.99 14.69 -3.74
C PHE A 127 -1.87 15.71 -3.67
N THR A 128 -2.06 16.84 -4.36
CA THR A 128 -1.06 17.92 -4.46
C THR A 128 -0.72 18.59 -3.13
N GLY A 129 -1.54 18.41 -2.09
CA GLY A 129 -1.30 18.97 -0.76
C GLY A 129 -0.20 18.25 0.03
N VAL A 130 0.17 17.02 -0.34
CA VAL A 130 1.24 16.25 0.32
C VAL A 130 2.06 15.53 -0.75
N VAL A 131 3.22 16.08 -1.05
CA VAL A 131 4.14 15.58 -2.07
C VAL A 131 5.52 15.42 -1.46
N SER A 132 6.21 14.32 -1.75
CA SER A 132 7.61 14.20 -1.40
C SER A 132 8.44 15.16 -2.24
N ASP A 133 9.22 16.04 -1.58
CA ASP A 133 10.19 16.92 -2.24
C ASP A 133 11.26 16.13 -3.01
N ARG A 134 11.49 14.88 -2.62
CA ARG A 134 12.43 13.97 -3.27
C ARG A 134 11.83 13.38 -4.54
N ASP A 135 10.63 12.80 -4.45
CA ASP A 135 9.92 12.27 -5.63
C ASP A 135 9.74 13.36 -6.71
N ALA A 136 9.36 14.57 -6.31
CA ALA A 136 9.20 15.70 -7.21
C ALA A 136 10.49 16.09 -7.95
N ARG A 137 11.63 16.12 -7.24
CA ARG A 137 12.93 16.42 -7.85
C ARG A 137 13.40 15.30 -8.77
N GLU A 138 13.34 14.06 -8.28
CA GLU A 138 13.80 12.90 -9.05
C GLU A 138 12.96 12.70 -10.31
N ALA A 139 11.64 12.91 -10.25
CA ALA A 139 10.77 12.87 -11.42
C ALA A 139 11.15 13.92 -12.48
N ARG A 140 11.54 15.13 -12.05
CA ARG A 140 12.04 16.17 -12.93
C ARG A 140 13.38 15.77 -13.55
N GLU A 141 14.32 15.31 -12.73
CA GLU A 141 15.66 14.88 -13.17
C GLU A 141 15.58 13.70 -14.16
N VAL A 142 14.65 12.76 -13.97
CA VAL A 142 14.35 11.69 -14.94
C VAL A 142 13.99 12.27 -16.31
N GLY A 143 13.12 13.28 -16.35
CA GLY A 143 12.71 13.94 -17.59
C GLY A 143 13.87 14.67 -18.27
N GLU A 144 14.67 15.40 -17.51
CA GLU A 144 15.87 16.10 -18.01
C GLU A 144 16.89 15.10 -18.58
N LYS A 145 17.13 13.98 -17.89
CA LYS A 145 18.03 12.91 -18.35
C LYS A 145 17.54 12.23 -19.62
N ALA A 146 16.23 12.00 -19.75
CA ALA A 146 15.66 11.40 -20.95
C ALA A 146 15.95 12.27 -22.20
N VAL A 147 15.80 13.59 -22.08
CA VAL A 147 16.13 14.52 -23.18
C VAL A 147 17.63 14.53 -23.46
N GLN A 148 18.48 14.51 -22.43
CA GLN A 148 19.95 14.45 -22.60
C GLN A 148 20.38 13.20 -23.38
N PHE A 149 19.89 12.01 -22.99
CA PHE A 149 20.20 10.77 -23.70
C PHE A 149 19.72 10.81 -25.16
N ALA A 150 18.50 11.30 -25.40
CA ALA A 150 17.97 11.39 -26.76
C ALA A 150 18.75 12.39 -27.64
N MET A 151 19.15 13.54 -27.09
CA MET A 151 19.79 14.61 -27.88
C MET A 151 21.30 14.43 -28.07
N TRP A 152 22.02 13.96 -27.05
CA TRP A 152 23.48 13.90 -27.08
C TRP A 152 24.00 12.56 -27.57
N ASP A 153 23.30 11.47 -27.23
CA ASP A 153 23.75 10.11 -27.50
C ASP A 153 22.94 9.43 -28.62
N ASP A 154 21.82 10.03 -29.07
CA ASP A 154 20.91 9.50 -30.11
C ASP A 154 20.43 8.07 -29.82
N VAL A 155 19.99 7.84 -28.57
CA VAL A 155 19.55 6.52 -28.06
C VAL A 155 18.14 6.57 -27.48
N ASP A 156 17.46 5.42 -27.51
CA ASP A 156 16.14 5.22 -26.91
C ASP A 156 16.17 4.26 -25.71
N GLY A 157 15.21 4.41 -24.79
CA GLY A 157 15.06 3.56 -23.62
C GLY A 157 14.20 4.17 -22.52
N SER A 158 14.26 3.56 -21.33
CA SER A 158 13.65 4.06 -20.11
C SER A 158 14.74 4.55 -19.17
N VAL A 159 14.58 5.74 -18.59
CA VAL A 159 15.50 6.22 -17.55
C VAL A 159 15.11 5.55 -16.22
N ALA A 160 16.05 4.79 -15.65
CA ALA A 160 15.90 4.13 -14.38
C ALA A 160 16.67 4.87 -13.28
N ILE A 161 16.03 5.01 -12.11
CA ILE A 161 16.67 5.48 -10.89
C ILE A 161 17.31 4.28 -10.18
N LYS A 162 18.63 4.29 -10.04
CA LYS A 162 19.41 3.31 -9.29
C LYS A 162 19.84 3.90 -7.95
N ARG A 163 19.73 3.12 -6.88
CA ARG A 163 20.15 3.53 -5.53
C ARG A 163 21.28 2.63 -5.04
N PRO A 164 22.55 3.02 -5.24
CA PRO A 164 23.70 2.13 -5.05
C PRO A 164 24.21 1.98 -3.60
N VAL A 165 23.85 2.84 -2.63
CA VAL A 165 24.48 2.86 -1.28
C VAL A 165 23.58 3.33 -0.13
N LEU A 166 24.06 3.12 1.11
CA LEU A 166 23.63 3.81 2.35
C LEU A 166 23.86 5.33 2.21
N ASP A 167 23.03 6.14 2.87
CA ASP A 167 22.90 7.62 2.76
C ASP A 167 22.12 8.17 1.56
N TYR A 168 21.39 7.32 0.85
CA TYR A 168 20.52 7.67 -0.28
C TYR A 168 21.20 8.58 -1.33
N SER A 169 21.75 7.93 -2.34
CA SER A 169 22.10 8.56 -3.61
C SER A 169 21.31 7.93 -4.75
N VAL A 170 21.20 8.68 -5.84
CA VAL A 170 20.55 8.22 -7.07
C VAL A 170 21.51 8.36 -8.24
N ASP A 171 21.60 7.30 -9.03
CA ASP A 171 22.21 7.32 -10.35
C ASP A 171 21.11 7.13 -11.39
N TYR A 172 21.19 7.90 -12.48
CA TYR A 172 20.28 7.78 -13.61
C TYR A 172 20.95 6.96 -14.70
N GLN A 173 20.30 5.87 -15.10
CA GLN A 173 20.79 4.99 -16.16
C GLN A 173 19.71 4.78 -17.21
N LEU A 174 20.10 4.82 -18.49
CA LEU A 174 19.23 4.39 -19.57
C LEU A 174 19.20 2.86 -19.62
N VAL A 175 18.01 2.29 -19.58
CA VAL A 175 17.79 0.84 -19.73
C VAL A 175 16.92 0.55 -20.95
N ASP A 176 17.25 -0.53 -21.65
CA ASP A 176 16.45 -1.04 -22.78
C ASP A 176 14.99 -1.21 -22.33
N ILE A 177 14.06 -0.61 -23.07
CA ILE A 177 12.62 -0.65 -22.79
C ILE A 177 12.09 -2.08 -22.67
N LYS A 178 12.66 -3.04 -23.41
CA LYS A 178 12.29 -4.47 -23.35
C LYS A 178 12.61 -5.10 -21.99
N LYS A 179 13.51 -4.51 -21.22
CA LYS A 179 13.82 -4.96 -19.85
C LYS A 179 12.78 -4.48 -18.84
N VAL A 180 11.94 -3.49 -19.18
CA VAL A 180 10.99 -2.83 -18.28
C VAL A 180 9.53 -3.10 -18.68
N ALA A 181 9.20 -2.94 -19.96
CA ALA A 181 7.84 -3.04 -20.47
C ALA A 181 7.21 -4.39 -20.14
N GLY A 182 6.00 -4.35 -19.57
CA GLY A 182 5.22 -5.54 -19.19
C GLY A 182 5.78 -6.35 -18.01
N LYS A 183 6.84 -5.88 -17.33
CA LYS A 183 7.40 -6.56 -16.15
C LYS A 183 6.97 -5.87 -14.86
N THR A 184 6.85 -6.66 -13.81
CA THR A 184 6.50 -6.19 -12.47
C THR A 184 7.70 -6.31 -11.53
N LYS A 185 7.99 -5.23 -10.80
CA LYS A 185 8.85 -5.29 -9.62
C LYS A 185 7.99 -5.64 -8.40
N HIS A 186 8.06 -6.88 -7.95
CA HIS A 186 7.38 -7.32 -6.72
C HIS A 186 8.14 -6.84 -5.48
N MET A 187 7.45 -6.75 -4.34
CA MET A 187 8.12 -6.52 -3.07
C MET A 187 9.03 -7.71 -2.71
N PRO A 188 10.28 -7.47 -2.29
CA PRO A 188 11.12 -8.49 -1.69
C PRO A 188 10.46 -9.15 -0.48
N ASP A 189 10.69 -10.46 -0.28
CA ASP A 189 10.10 -11.19 0.85
C ASP A 189 10.51 -10.63 2.21
N GLU A 190 11.76 -10.18 2.33
CA GLU A 190 12.31 -9.55 3.52
C GLU A 190 11.60 -8.24 3.92
N PHE A 191 10.77 -7.65 3.03
CA PHE A 191 9.97 -6.46 3.35
C PHE A 191 8.66 -6.77 4.07
N ILE A 192 8.24 -8.03 4.09
CA ILE A 192 6.95 -8.48 4.62
C ILE A 192 7.20 -9.29 5.90
N ASN A 193 6.41 -9.06 6.95
CA ASN A 193 6.58 -9.82 8.19
C ASN A 193 6.22 -11.31 8.00
N ALA A 194 6.64 -12.15 8.96
CA ALA A 194 6.42 -13.59 8.91
C ALA A 194 4.92 -13.95 8.87
N GLU A 195 4.09 -13.14 9.52
CA GLU A 195 2.65 -13.30 9.57
C GLU A 195 1.96 -12.86 8.26
N GLY A 196 2.64 -12.16 7.36
CA GLY A 196 2.11 -11.74 6.06
C GLY A 196 1.03 -10.66 6.13
N ASN A 197 0.89 -9.99 7.28
CA ASN A 197 -0.11 -8.97 7.57
C ASN A 197 0.54 -7.64 8.04
N GLY A 198 1.79 -7.43 7.68
CA GLY A 198 2.62 -6.30 8.08
C GLY A 198 3.91 -6.19 7.28
N VAL A 199 4.71 -5.19 7.59
CA VAL A 199 6.00 -4.91 6.93
C VAL A 199 7.14 -4.92 7.94
N THR A 200 8.34 -5.19 7.48
CA THR A 200 9.55 -5.27 8.32
C THR A 200 10.29 -3.93 8.39
N GLN A 201 11.30 -3.89 9.26
CA GLN A 201 12.23 -2.76 9.30
C GLN A 201 13.01 -2.56 8.00
N ALA A 202 13.23 -3.62 7.20
CA ALA A 202 13.87 -3.51 5.90
C ALA A 202 13.02 -2.67 4.93
N PHE A 203 11.69 -2.86 4.94
CA PHE A 203 10.78 -2.00 4.17
C PHE A 203 10.81 -0.55 4.66
N HIS A 204 10.80 -0.34 5.98
CA HIS A 204 10.93 1.02 6.54
C HIS A 204 12.22 1.70 6.09
N ALA A 205 13.36 0.98 6.11
CA ALA A 205 14.64 1.50 5.65
C ALA A 205 14.63 1.81 4.14
N TYR A 206 13.98 0.97 3.33
CA TYR A 206 13.83 1.18 1.90
C TYR A 206 12.97 2.41 1.55
N CYS A 207 11.84 2.60 2.24
CA CYS A 207 10.88 3.65 1.91
C CYS A 207 11.15 5.00 2.58
N ARG A 208 11.72 5.03 3.81
CA ARG A 208 11.93 6.28 4.56
C ARG A 208 12.61 7.38 3.75
N PRO A 209 13.72 7.11 3.03
CA PRO A 209 14.36 8.15 2.25
C PRO A 209 13.47 8.71 1.14
N LEU A 210 12.56 7.89 0.57
CA LEU A 210 11.65 8.28 -0.51
C LEU A 210 10.59 9.29 -0.10
N LEU A 211 10.30 9.41 1.20
CA LEU A 211 9.39 10.43 1.69
C LEU A 211 9.99 11.83 1.58
N GLY A 212 11.32 11.94 1.54
CA GLY A 212 11.99 13.22 1.52
C GLY A 212 11.74 14.02 2.81
N ASN A 213 11.67 15.34 2.68
CA ASN A 213 11.42 16.26 3.79
C ASN A 213 10.02 16.88 3.65
N GLY A 214 9.30 17.03 4.78
CA GLY A 214 8.06 17.80 4.82
C GLY A 214 6.77 17.01 4.67
N VAL A 215 6.80 15.67 4.66
CA VAL A 215 5.58 14.88 4.84
C VAL A 215 4.97 15.22 6.21
N PRO A 216 3.67 15.58 6.29
CA PRO A 216 3.04 15.95 7.54
C PRO A 216 3.14 14.86 8.60
N GLU A 217 3.41 15.29 9.82
CA GLU A 217 3.64 14.42 10.95
C GLU A 217 2.50 14.55 11.97
N SER A 218 1.85 13.43 12.29
CA SER A 218 0.85 13.38 13.36
C SER A 218 1.53 13.27 14.72
N HIS A 219 0.91 13.80 15.77
CA HIS A 219 1.38 13.66 17.15
C HIS A 219 0.19 13.40 18.08
N ARG A 220 0.41 12.58 19.12
CA ARG A 220 -0.55 12.41 20.19
C ARG A 220 -0.40 13.54 21.20
N LEU A 221 -1.54 14.01 21.71
CA LEU A 221 -1.55 14.88 22.89
C LEU A 221 -1.01 14.08 24.07
N ARG A 222 0.00 14.63 24.76
CA ARG A 222 0.48 14.08 26.03
C ARG A 222 -0.47 14.50 27.15
N ALA A 223 -1.56 13.78 27.29
CA ALA A 223 -2.55 13.99 28.35
C ALA A 223 -2.96 12.65 28.98
N PRO A 224 -3.36 12.62 30.27
CA PRO A 224 -3.90 11.42 30.89
C PRO A 224 -5.13 10.91 30.13
N SER A 225 -5.24 9.58 30.01
CA SER A 225 -6.45 8.97 29.44
C SER A 225 -7.65 9.26 30.35
N VAL A 226 -8.74 9.74 29.76
CA VAL A 226 -10.01 9.93 30.47
C VAL A 226 -10.84 8.66 30.31
N ALA A 227 -11.38 8.15 31.41
CA ALA A 227 -12.28 7.00 31.35
C ALA A 227 -13.53 7.34 30.51
N LYS A 228 -14.09 6.35 29.82
CA LYS A 228 -15.36 6.53 29.11
C LYS A 228 -16.44 6.92 30.13
N ILE A 229 -17.04 8.09 29.93
CA ILE A 229 -18.13 8.59 30.79
C ILE A 229 -19.45 7.85 30.49
N LEU A 230 -19.61 7.36 29.26
CA LEU A 230 -20.78 6.58 28.84
C LEU A 230 -20.38 5.10 28.77
N ASN A 231 -20.89 4.30 29.72
CA ASN A 231 -20.82 2.85 29.72
C ASN A 231 -21.73 2.26 28.62
N LYS A 232 -21.37 2.49 27.35
CA LYS A 232 -21.96 1.81 26.20
C LYS A 232 -20.93 0.97 25.48
#